data_AF-A0A955Y3L8-F1
#
_entry.id   AF-A0A955Y3L8-F1
#
_cell.length_a   1.000
_cell.length_b   1.000
_cell.length_c   1.000
_cell.angle_alpha   90.00
_cell.angle_beta   90.00
_cell.angle_gamma   90.00
#
_symmetry.space_group_name_H-M   'P 1'
#
loop_
_entity.id
_entity.type
_entity.pdbx_description
1 polymer ?
#
loop_
_entity_poly.entity_id
_entity_poly.type
_entity_poly.pdbx_seq_one_letter_code
_entity_poly.pdbx_strand_id
1 'polypeptide(L)'
;MTGSLDELWERVWSAPDDDRPAQILADALMERGDPYGEWLAVGLAGARGSRALRERAEACFLGALAEVVRRPGWRRGFLDRVTVQPASLEALDATRLHAGWRTVRRLEISARQDRRLVPVIRWLGGFDGWRWLETVALGPPTHLQALLRSPDLEIRHLEVGFLNPMDAGRLADPAVFPALRTFRLAEVPIHAPSARTELGALVRRPLDSVTGPLHPASIAVWAEIAEGAACTVVLEDDRWSLALERSGDLVATPLHPEATRSTVHGLVRRMPEGLRRTVSFTS
;
A
#
# COMPACT_ATOMS: atom_id res chain seq x y z
N MET A 1 39.27 4.72 8.13
CA MET A 1 39.00 3.47 7.39
C MET A 1 37.78 3.72 6.52
N THR A 2 38.00 4.08 5.26
CA THR A 2 36.94 4.10 4.25
C THR A 2 36.78 2.66 3.76
N GLY A 3 35.64 2.04 4.09
CA GLY A 3 35.28 0.74 3.50
C GLY A 3 35.09 0.87 1.99
N SER A 4 35.00 -0.25 1.29
CA SER A 4 34.61 -0.20 -0.13
C SER A 4 33.21 0.41 -0.28
N LEU A 5 32.88 0.94 -1.47
CA LEU A 5 31.50 1.43 -1.70
C LEU A 5 30.47 0.31 -1.47
N ASP A 6 30.80 -0.92 -1.85
CA ASP A 6 29.92 -2.07 -1.69
C ASP A 6 29.62 -2.35 -0.20
N GLU A 7 30.62 -2.20 0.68
CA GLU A 7 30.44 -2.31 2.13
C GLU A 7 29.57 -1.19 2.70
N LEU A 8 29.74 0.05 2.22
CA LEU A 8 28.93 1.18 2.65
C LEU A 8 27.47 1.00 2.24
N TRP A 9 27.27 0.55 1.00
CA TRP A 9 25.95 0.24 0.50
C TRP A 9 25.27 -0.90 1.27
N GLU A 10 25.97 -2.00 1.56
CA GLU A 10 25.41 -3.11 2.34
C GLU A 10 24.96 -2.65 3.73
N ARG A 11 25.73 -1.77 4.37
CA ARG A 11 25.33 -1.15 5.64
C ARG A 11 24.03 -0.34 5.49
N VAL A 12 23.93 0.49 4.45
CA VAL A 12 22.70 1.24 4.15
C VAL A 12 21.51 0.31 3.90
N TRP A 13 21.66 -0.72 3.07
CA TRP A 13 20.57 -1.66 2.77
C TRP A 13 20.11 -2.46 3.99
N SER A 14 21.02 -2.75 4.92
CA SER A 14 20.72 -3.44 6.17
C SER A 14 19.92 -2.58 7.16
N ALA A 15 20.03 -1.25 7.07
CA ALA A 15 19.39 -0.28 7.95
C ALA A 15 19.13 1.05 7.21
N PRO A 16 18.16 1.10 6.27
CA PRO A 16 17.93 2.27 5.41
C PRO A 16 17.42 3.50 6.18
N ASP A 17 17.04 3.33 7.45
CA ASP A 17 16.66 4.44 8.33
C ASP A 17 17.82 5.01 9.16
N ASP A 18 19.02 4.43 9.11
CA ASP A 18 20.20 4.97 9.79
C ASP A 18 20.90 5.99 8.86
N ASP A 19 20.87 7.27 9.21
CA ASP A 19 21.53 8.32 8.42
C ASP A 19 23.05 8.17 8.42
N ARG A 20 23.65 7.56 9.45
CA ARG A 20 25.10 7.60 9.62
C ARG A 20 25.85 6.85 8.51
N PRO A 21 25.51 5.59 8.14
CA PRO A 21 26.07 4.94 6.96
C PRO A 21 25.74 5.68 5.67
N ALA A 22 24.55 6.27 5.56
CA ALA A 22 24.11 6.98 4.37
C ALA A 22 24.89 8.29 4.14
N GLN A 23 25.24 9.02 5.20
CA GLN A 23 26.10 10.21 5.14
C GLN A 23 27.49 9.85 4.63
N ILE A 24 28.10 8.79 5.19
CA ILE A 24 29.42 8.32 4.75
C ILE A 24 29.39 7.88 3.28
N LEU A 25 28.31 7.21 2.86
CA LEU A 25 28.11 6.84 1.46
C LEU A 25 27.97 8.07 0.56
N ALA A 26 27.20 9.09 0.99
CA ALA A 26 27.01 10.32 0.24
C ALA A 26 28.36 11.03 -0.01
N ASP A 27 29.18 11.20 1.03
CA ASP A 27 30.51 11.79 0.94
C ASP A 27 31.41 11.00 -0.02
N ALA A 28 31.45 9.67 0.12
CA ALA A 28 32.27 8.81 -0.73
C ALA A 28 31.85 8.82 -2.22
N LEU A 29 30.55 8.97 -2.49
CA LEU A 29 30.03 9.13 -3.85
C LEU A 29 30.37 10.52 -4.42
N MET A 30 30.23 11.58 -3.62
CA MET A 30 30.60 12.95 -4.01
C MET A 30 32.10 13.08 -4.33
N GLU A 31 32.97 12.45 -3.54
CA GLU A 31 34.42 12.40 -3.81
C GLU A 31 34.75 11.76 -5.17
N ARG A 32 33.90 10.86 -5.65
CA ARG A 32 34.03 10.21 -6.98
C ARG A 32 33.33 10.98 -8.11
N GLY A 33 32.70 12.11 -7.80
CA GLY A 33 31.92 12.88 -8.76
C GLY A 33 30.60 12.22 -9.16
N ASP A 34 30.09 11.27 -8.36
CA ASP A 34 28.80 10.64 -8.61
C ASP A 34 27.65 11.57 -8.17
N PRO A 35 26.74 11.96 -9.09
CA PRO A 35 25.64 12.88 -8.77
C PRO A 35 24.65 12.32 -7.73
N TYR A 36 24.62 11.00 -7.52
CA TYR A 36 23.79 10.39 -6.51
C TYR A 36 24.27 10.71 -5.09
N GLY A 37 25.56 10.96 -4.88
CA GLY A 37 26.09 11.39 -3.58
C GLY A 37 25.51 12.73 -3.12
N GLU A 38 25.48 13.73 -4.02
CA GLU A 38 24.87 15.03 -3.74
C GLU A 38 23.36 14.91 -3.48
N TRP A 39 22.65 14.07 -4.27
CA TRP A 39 21.23 13.81 -4.05
C TRP A 39 20.94 13.15 -2.69
N LEU A 40 21.79 12.20 -2.30
CA LEU A 40 21.67 11.53 -1.01
C LEU A 40 21.88 12.54 0.13
N ALA A 41 22.93 13.35 0.09
CA ALA A 41 23.21 14.39 1.09
C ALA A 41 22.04 15.38 1.25
N VAL A 42 21.48 15.87 0.13
CA VAL A 42 20.31 16.76 0.14
C VAL A 42 19.10 16.09 0.77
N GLY A 43 18.85 14.82 0.44
CA GLY A 43 17.75 14.04 0.99
C GLY A 43 17.86 13.82 2.50
N LEU A 44 19.07 13.50 2.99
CA LEU A 44 19.35 13.29 4.41
C LEU A 44 19.21 14.58 5.23
N ALA A 45 19.51 15.73 4.63
CA ALA A 45 19.27 17.04 5.25
C ALA A 45 17.78 17.45 5.28
N GLY A 46 16.88 16.64 4.71
CA GLY A 46 15.45 16.96 4.60
C GLY A 46 15.14 18.08 3.59
N ALA A 47 16.11 18.43 2.73
CA ALA A 47 15.97 19.47 1.74
C ALA A 47 15.38 18.93 0.44
N ARG A 48 14.74 19.82 -0.34
CA ARG A 48 14.26 19.49 -1.68
C ARG A 48 15.33 19.84 -2.70
N GLY A 49 15.94 18.83 -3.32
CA GLY A 49 16.92 19.02 -4.39
C GLY A 49 16.32 19.67 -5.63
N SER A 50 17.19 20.25 -6.47
CA SER A 50 16.78 20.80 -7.76
C SER A 50 16.30 19.69 -8.69
N ARG A 51 15.46 20.05 -9.67
CA ARG A 51 14.99 19.11 -10.69
C ARG A 51 16.15 18.50 -11.48
N ALA A 52 17.15 19.31 -11.86
CA ALA A 52 18.31 18.86 -12.62
C ALA A 52 19.21 17.91 -11.82
N LEU A 53 19.39 18.15 -10.51
CA LEU A 53 20.10 17.21 -9.64
C LEU A 53 19.35 15.88 -9.57
N ARG A 54 18.03 15.94 -9.34
CA ARG A 54 17.17 14.76 -9.29
C ARG A 54 17.30 13.93 -10.57
N GLU A 55 17.11 14.52 -11.75
CA GLU A 55 17.17 13.80 -13.03
C GLU A 55 18.52 13.08 -13.25
N ARG A 56 19.65 13.73 -12.90
CA ARG A 56 20.99 13.11 -12.99
C ARG A 56 21.17 11.97 -11.98
N ALA A 57 20.75 12.17 -10.74
CA ALA A 57 20.84 11.18 -9.69
C ALA A 57 19.93 9.98 -9.95
N GLU A 58 18.71 10.21 -10.46
CA GLU A 58 17.78 9.16 -10.87
C GLU A 58 18.37 8.29 -11.98
N ALA A 59 18.95 8.92 -13.01
CA ALA A 59 19.58 8.19 -14.11
C ALA A 59 20.75 7.30 -13.63
N CYS A 60 21.56 7.81 -12.71
CA CYS A 60 22.68 7.07 -12.12
C CYS A 60 22.21 5.91 -11.23
N PHE A 61 21.27 6.18 -10.31
CA PHE A 61 20.82 5.18 -9.33
C PHE A 61 19.93 4.10 -9.94
N LEU A 62 18.98 4.47 -10.80
CA LEU A 62 18.02 3.52 -11.31
C LEU A 62 18.71 2.52 -12.25
N GLY A 63 19.59 2.98 -13.15
CA GLY A 63 20.26 2.09 -14.10
C GLY A 63 19.26 1.12 -14.76
N ALA A 64 19.44 -0.18 -14.55
CA ALA A 64 18.54 -1.22 -15.04
C ALA A 64 17.09 -1.11 -14.51
N LEU A 65 16.88 -0.57 -13.30
CA LEU A 65 15.55 -0.32 -12.74
C LEU A 65 14.72 0.64 -13.60
N ALA A 66 15.34 1.51 -14.41
CA ALA A 66 14.61 2.46 -15.25
C ALA A 66 13.68 1.77 -16.27
N GLU A 67 13.95 0.51 -16.63
CA GLU A 67 13.11 -0.30 -17.52
C GLU A 67 11.83 -0.83 -16.83
N VAL A 68 11.83 -0.85 -15.49
CA VAL A 68 10.81 -1.52 -14.67
C VAL A 68 10.04 -0.55 -13.79
N VAL A 69 10.72 0.45 -13.24
CA VAL A 69 10.16 1.44 -12.33
C VAL A 69 9.55 2.59 -13.13
N ARG A 70 8.32 2.92 -12.78
CA ARG A 70 7.62 4.15 -13.16
C ARG A 70 7.35 4.94 -11.91
N ARG A 71 7.37 6.28 -12.05
CA ARG A 71 7.05 7.22 -10.97
C ARG A 71 7.84 6.93 -9.68
N PRO A 72 9.20 6.93 -9.72
CA PRO A 72 9.99 6.76 -8.51
C PRO A 72 9.67 7.88 -7.51
N GLY A 73 9.37 7.46 -6.29
CA GLY A 73 9.22 8.32 -5.12
C GLY A 73 10.42 8.14 -4.21
N TRP A 74 10.93 9.25 -3.71
CA TRP A 74 12.19 9.30 -2.97
C TRP A 74 11.94 9.74 -1.54
N ARG A 75 12.67 9.13 -0.60
CA ARG A 75 12.68 9.52 0.81
C ARG A 75 14.12 9.45 1.32
N ARG A 76 14.60 10.55 1.90
CA ARG A 76 15.99 10.65 2.40
C ARG A 76 17.05 10.27 1.35
N GLY A 77 16.79 10.58 0.09
CA GLY A 77 17.68 10.25 -1.03
C GLY A 77 17.53 8.83 -1.59
N PHE A 78 16.80 7.94 -0.94
CA PHE A 78 16.59 6.55 -1.40
C PHE A 78 15.26 6.35 -2.12
N LEU A 79 15.21 5.31 -2.96
CA LEU A 79 14.00 4.87 -3.63
C LEU A 79 13.05 4.27 -2.59
N ASP A 80 11.92 4.92 -2.35
CA ASP A 80 10.98 4.61 -1.27
C ASP A 80 9.64 4.09 -1.80
N ARG A 81 9.16 4.73 -2.86
CA ARG A 81 7.93 4.37 -3.56
C ARG A 81 8.21 4.06 -5.02
N VAL A 82 7.58 3.01 -5.53
CA VAL A 82 7.69 2.63 -6.94
C VAL A 82 6.33 2.23 -7.50
N THR A 83 6.07 2.62 -8.74
CA THR A 83 5.06 1.94 -9.56
C THR A 83 5.80 0.97 -10.49
N VAL A 84 5.56 -0.33 -10.35
CA VAL A 84 6.20 -1.34 -11.23
C VAL A 84 5.38 -1.51 -12.50
N GLN A 85 6.01 -1.28 -13.65
CA GLN A 85 5.44 -1.46 -14.98
C GLN A 85 6.56 -1.85 -15.96
N PRO A 86 6.96 -3.14 -15.98
CA PRO A 86 8.10 -3.58 -16.77
C PRO A 86 7.81 -3.57 -18.27
N ALA A 87 8.83 -3.16 -19.06
CA ALA A 87 8.78 -3.25 -20.51
C ALA A 87 8.72 -4.69 -21.04
N SER A 88 9.26 -5.66 -20.28
CA SER A 88 9.20 -7.11 -20.53
C SER A 88 9.43 -7.90 -19.24
N LEU A 89 9.12 -9.20 -19.23
CA LEU A 89 9.45 -10.07 -18.08
C LEU A 89 10.94 -10.22 -17.88
N GLU A 90 11.69 -10.28 -18.97
CA GLU A 90 13.15 -10.32 -18.95
C GLU A 90 13.74 -9.08 -18.28
N ALA A 91 13.20 -7.89 -18.57
CA ALA A 91 13.62 -6.65 -17.91
C ALA A 91 13.34 -6.72 -16.39
N LEU A 92 12.20 -7.28 -15.98
CA LEU A 92 11.90 -7.48 -14.57
C LEU A 92 12.89 -8.44 -13.91
N ASP A 93 13.12 -9.61 -14.51
CA ASP A 93 14.04 -10.62 -13.98
C ASP A 93 15.49 -10.11 -13.92
N ALA A 94 15.92 -9.34 -14.93
CA ALA A 94 17.24 -8.70 -14.94
C ALA A 94 17.45 -7.74 -13.76
N THR A 95 16.37 -7.14 -13.25
CA THR A 95 16.44 -6.25 -12.07
C THR A 95 16.25 -6.98 -10.74
N ARG A 96 16.01 -8.30 -10.74
CA ARG A 96 15.67 -9.04 -9.51
C ARG A 96 16.73 -8.89 -8.42
N LEU A 97 18.01 -8.84 -8.75
CA LEU A 97 19.09 -8.71 -7.76
C LEU A 97 19.53 -7.26 -7.53
N HIS A 98 18.81 -6.28 -8.10
CA HIS A 98 19.18 -4.89 -7.97
C HIS A 98 18.95 -4.42 -6.53
N ALA A 99 20.03 -4.00 -5.86
CA ALA A 99 19.99 -3.68 -4.44
C ALA A 99 19.09 -2.48 -4.10
N GLY A 100 18.82 -1.60 -5.07
CA GLY A 100 17.85 -0.50 -4.93
C GLY A 100 16.44 -0.93 -4.54
N TRP A 101 16.03 -2.18 -4.75
CA TRP A 101 14.74 -2.68 -4.23
C TRP A 101 14.71 -2.77 -2.71
N ARG A 102 15.86 -2.92 -2.04
CA ARG A 102 15.95 -3.07 -0.59
C ARG A 102 15.61 -1.79 0.19
N THR A 103 15.41 -0.66 -0.47
CA THR A 103 14.96 0.57 0.18
C THR A 103 13.47 0.84 -0.01
N VAL A 104 12.81 0.06 -0.89
CA VAL A 104 11.41 0.28 -1.26
C VAL A 104 10.48 -0.15 -0.14
N ARG A 105 9.60 0.77 0.25
CA ARG A 105 8.56 0.56 1.26
C ARG A 105 7.16 0.54 0.71
N ARG A 106 6.96 1.24 -0.41
CA ARG A 106 5.67 1.32 -1.07
C ARG A 106 5.77 0.85 -2.51
N LEU A 107 5.07 -0.23 -2.78
CA LEU A 107 4.96 -0.82 -4.10
C LEU A 107 3.55 -0.62 -4.64
N GLU A 108 3.46 -0.09 -5.84
CA GLU A 108 2.22 0.00 -6.60
C GLU A 108 2.36 -0.82 -7.88
N ILE A 109 1.43 -1.74 -8.13
CA ILE A 109 1.39 -2.51 -9.38
C ILE A 109 0.27 -1.96 -10.23
N SER A 110 0.64 -1.16 -11.21
CA SER A 110 -0.32 -0.54 -12.13
C SER A 110 -0.95 -1.58 -13.06
N ALA A 111 -2.26 -1.44 -13.20
CA ALA A 111 -3.18 -2.42 -13.76
C ALA A 111 -3.49 -2.22 -15.24
N ARG A 112 -2.68 -1.48 -16.00
CA ARG A 112 -3.01 -1.20 -17.41
C ARG A 112 -2.91 -2.48 -18.25
N GLN A 113 -3.96 -3.30 -18.18
CA GLN A 113 -4.33 -4.47 -18.98
C GLN A 113 -3.17 -5.31 -19.53
N ASP A 114 -2.12 -5.53 -18.74
CA ASP A 114 -0.93 -6.22 -19.23
C ASP A 114 -1.01 -7.72 -18.91
N ARG A 115 -0.90 -8.58 -19.93
CA ARG A 115 -0.80 -10.04 -19.75
C ARG A 115 0.45 -10.44 -18.95
N ARG A 116 1.41 -9.52 -18.75
CA ARG A 116 2.63 -9.70 -17.96
C ARG A 116 2.45 -9.59 -16.44
N LEU A 117 1.23 -9.31 -15.98
CA LEU A 117 0.94 -9.05 -14.56
C LEU A 117 1.23 -10.25 -13.65
N VAL A 118 0.76 -11.46 -13.97
CA VAL A 118 0.99 -12.67 -13.13
C VAL A 118 2.48 -12.93 -12.85
N PRO A 119 3.37 -12.85 -13.85
CA PRO A 119 4.82 -12.87 -13.61
C PRO A 119 5.33 -11.80 -12.65
N VAL A 120 4.84 -10.55 -12.74
CA VAL A 120 5.26 -9.46 -11.83
C VAL A 120 5.00 -9.84 -10.37
N ILE A 121 3.85 -10.42 -10.07
CA ILE A 121 3.56 -10.76 -8.68
C ILE A 121 4.24 -12.05 -8.23
N ARG A 122 4.48 -13.01 -9.14
CA ARG A 122 5.36 -14.15 -8.80
C ARG A 122 6.77 -13.67 -8.47
N TRP A 123 7.25 -12.67 -9.18
CA TRP A 123 8.52 -12.02 -8.88
C TRP A 123 8.49 -11.35 -7.50
N LEU A 124 7.38 -10.70 -7.12
CA LEU A 124 7.22 -10.15 -5.76
C LEU A 124 7.30 -11.22 -4.68
N GLY A 125 6.58 -12.32 -4.87
CA GLY A 125 6.49 -13.37 -3.87
C GLY A 125 7.79 -14.15 -3.63
N GLY A 126 8.76 -14.06 -4.54
CA GLY A 126 10.04 -14.77 -4.45
C GLY A 126 11.26 -13.88 -4.29
N PHE A 127 11.07 -12.59 -4.00
CA PHE A 127 12.18 -11.66 -3.85
C PHE A 127 12.44 -11.34 -2.37
N ASP A 128 13.55 -11.86 -1.86
CA ASP A 128 13.96 -11.72 -0.46
C ASP A 128 14.34 -10.28 -0.07
N GLY A 129 14.49 -9.38 -1.05
CA GLY A 129 14.84 -7.99 -0.78
C GLY A 129 13.67 -7.11 -0.34
N TRP A 130 12.43 -7.63 -0.27
CA TRP A 130 11.25 -6.91 0.25
C TRP A 130 11.22 -6.69 1.76
N ARG A 131 12.39 -6.69 2.40
CA ARG A 131 12.53 -6.58 3.86
C ARG A 131 11.77 -5.40 4.47
N TRP A 132 11.64 -4.31 3.73
CA TRP A 132 11.01 -3.07 4.20
C TRP A 132 9.68 -2.77 3.52
N LEU A 133 9.10 -3.74 2.79
CA LEU A 133 7.86 -3.52 2.06
C LEU A 133 6.68 -3.43 3.03
N GLU A 134 6.26 -2.21 3.32
CA GLU A 134 5.19 -1.91 4.26
C GLU A 134 3.84 -1.75 3.56
N THR A 135 3.84 -1.19 2.35
CA THR A 135 2.62 -0.84 1.60
C THR A 135 2.61 -1.47 0.22
N VAL A 136 1.52 -2.17 -0.10
CA VAL A 136 1.29 -2.74 -1.43
C VAL A 136 -0.05 -2.27 -1.97
N ALA A 137 -0.05 -1.69 -3.17
CA ALA A 137 -1.24 -1.29 -3.89
C ALA A 137 -1.39 -2.10 -5.18
N LEU A 138 -2.50 -2.81 -5.33
CA LEU A 138 -2.79 -3.73 -6.42
C LEU A 138 -4.04 -3.26 -7.16
N GLY A 139 -4.03 -3.17 -8.49
CA GLY A 139 -5.28 -2.88 -9.22
C GLY A 139 -6.20 -4.10 -9.34
N PRO A 140 -5.94 -5.07 -10.24
CA PRO A 140 -6.84 -6.18 -10.51
C PRO A 140 -6.79 -7.27 -9.43
N PRO A 141 -7.88 -8.04 -9.25
CA PRO A 141 -7.97 -9.09 -8.23
C PRO A 141 -6.96 -10.23 -8.41
N THR A 142 -6.56 -10.53 -9.65
CA THR A 142 -5.54 -11.55 -9.93
C THR A 142 -4.19 -11.24 -9.26
N HIS A 143 -3.95 -9.96 -8.92
CA HIS A 143 -2.75 -9.56 -8.22
C HIS A 143 -2.70 -10.05 -6.79
N LEU A 144 -3.84 -9.99 -6.11
CA LEU A 144 -3.95 -10.42 -4.74
C LEU A 144 -3.67 -11.93 -4.62
N GLN A 145 -4.23 -12.74 -5.52
CA GLN A 145 -4.06 -14.20 -5.50
C GLN A 145 -2.60 -14.65 -5.59
N ALA A 146 -1.79 -13.94 -6.36
CA ALA A 146 -0.38 -14.24 -6.48
C ALA A 146 0.39 -13.74 -5.25
N LEU A 147 0.03 -12.59 -4.68
CA LEU A 147 0.63 -12.09 -3.43
C LEU A 147 0.33 -13.03 -2.25
N LEU A 148 -0.89 -13.59 -2.19
CA LEU A 148 -1.33 -14.59 -1.21
C LEU A 148 -0.53 -15.90 -1.24
N ARG A 149 0.41 -16.08 -2.18
CA ARG A 149 1.34 -17.23 -2.19
C ARG A 149 2.60 -16.99 -1.36
N SER A 150 2.81 -15.75 -0.91
CA SER A 150 3.93 -15.34 -0.05
C SER A 150 3.39 -14.65 1.20
N PRO A 151 2.67 -15.38 2.06
CA PRO A 151 1.94 -14.82 3.20
C PRO A 151 2.84 -14.25 4.30
N ASP A 152 4.15 -14.51 4.23
CA ASP A 152 5.19 -14.15 5.19
C ASP A 152 5.73 -12.72 5.01
N LEU A 153 5.33 -12.01 3.93
CA LEU A 153 5.67 -10.61 3.75
C LEU A 153 5.11 -9.74 4.89
N GLU A 154 5.93 -8.83 5.41
CA GLU A 154 5.57 -7.89 6.50
C GLU A 154 4.70 -6.70 6.04
N ILE A 155 3.74 -6.96 5.15
CA ILE A 155 2.85 -5.93 4.61
C ILE A 155 1.95 -5.40 5.74
N ARG A 156 2.04 -4.11 6.02
CA ARG A 156 1.23 -3.41 7.02
C ARG A 156 0.00 -2.75 6.41
N HIS A 157 0.13 -2.31 5.16
CA HIS A 157 -0.90 -1.59 4.43
C HIS A 157 -1.14 -2.26 3.08
N LEU A 158 -2.34 -2.78 2.86
CA LEU A 158 -2.73 -3.41 1.60
C LEU A 158 -3.87 -2.63 0.96
N GLU A 159 -3.66 -2.17 -0.26
CA GLU A 159 -4.68 -1.55 -1.11
C GLU A 159 -4.96 -2.45 -2.30
N VAL A 160 -6.23 -2.74 -2.57
CA VAL A 160 -6.66 -3.53 -3.73
C VAL A 160 -7.76 -2.80 -4.48
N GLY A 161 -7.74 -2.82 -5.81
CA GLY A 161 -8.82 -2.30 -6.64
C GLY A 161 -10.11 -3.06 -6.40
N PHE A 162 -10.03 -4.39 -6.48
CA PHE A 162 -11.18 -5.29 -6.34
C PHE A 162 -10.84 -6.49 -5.45
N LEU A 163 -11.86 -6.98 -4.74
CA LEU A 163 -11.76 -8.14 -3.87
C LEU A 163 -12.95 -9.08 -4.12
N ASN A 164 -12.70 -10.36 -4.41
CA ASN A 164 -13.76 -11.38 -4.48
C ASN A 164 -13.92 -12.11 -3.13
N PRO A 165 -15.03 -12.84 -2.90
CA PRO A 165 -15.31 -13.47 -1.60
C PRO A 165 -14.26 -14.50 -1.17
N MET A 166 -13.71 -15.26 -2.12
CA MET A 166 -12.72 -16.28 -1.84
C MET A 166 -11.40 -15.66 -1.36
N ASP A 167 -10.93 -14.62 -2.04
CA ASP A 167 -9.70 -13.91 -1.66
C ASP A 167 -9.88 -13.14 -0.35
N ALA A 168 -11.07 -12.62 -0.08
CA ALA A 168 -11.40 -11.98 1.19
C ALA A 168 -11.35 -12.97 2.36
N GLY A 169 -11.91 -14.18 2.18
CA GLY A 169 -11.82 -15.25 3.17
C GLY A 169 -10.38 -15.66 3.48
N ARG A 170 -9.50 -15.67 2.47
CA ARG A 170 -8.06 -15.94 2.67
C ARG A 170 -7.36 -14.79 3.40
N LEU A 171 -7.61 -13.55 3.00
CA LEU A 171 -7.05 -12.37 3.67
C LEU A 171 -7.56 -12.20 5.10
N ALA A 172 -8.71 -12.79 5.46
CA ALA A 172 -9.22 -12.76 6.82
C ALA A 172 -8.40 -13.62 7.80
N ASP A 173 -7.67 -14.63 7.30
CA ASP A 173 -6.79 -15.46 8.11
C ASP A 173 -5.59 -14.64 8.62
N PRO A 174 -5.43 -14.43 9.95
CA PRO A 174 -4.32 -13.67 10.51
C PRO A 174 -2.92 -14.23 10.17
N ALA A 175 -2.81 -15.52 9.81
CA ALA A 175 -1.57 -16.11 9.35
C ALA A 175 -1.12 -15.59 7.97
N VAL A 176 -2.06 -15.07 7.19
CA VAL A 176 -1.79 -14.39 5.91
C VAL A 176 -1.47 -12.93 6.19
N PHE A 177 -0.24 -12.49 5.91
CA PHE A 177 0.29 -11.15 6.21
C PHE A 177 0.12 -10.77 7.69
N PRO A 178 0.81 -11.43 8.63
CA PRO A 178 0.60 -11.23 10.06
C PRO A 178 0.82 -9.78 10.54
N ALA A 179 1.59 -8.99 9.78
CA ALA A 179 1.82 -7.57 10.04
C ALA A 179 0.71 -6.64 9.52
N LEU A 180 -0.30 -7.15 8.80
CA LEU A 180 -1.34 -6.33 8.18
C LEU A 180 -2.17 -5.59 9.24
N ARG A 181 -2.16 -4.26 9.15
CA ARG A 181 -2.88 -3.34 10.04
C ARG A 181 -3.99 -2.59 9.34
N THR A 182 -3.78 -2.19 8.08
CA THR A 182 -4.78 -1.45 7.34
C THR A 182 -5.06 -2.10 6.00
N PHE A 183 -6.34 -2.16 5.63
CA PHE A 183 -6.77 -2.62 4.33
C PHE A 183 -7.59 -1.53 3.63
N ARG A 184 -7.33 -1.31 2.35
CA ARG A 184 -8.09 -0.38 1.50
C ARG A 184 -8.61 -1.10 0.28
N LEU A 185 -9.90 -0.94 0.01
CA LEU A 185 -10.54 -1.31 -1.25
C LEU A 185 -10.73 -0.02 -2.07
N ALA A 186 -10.28 0.02 -3.31
CA ALA A 186 -10.37 1.22 -4.14
C ALA A 186 -11.65 1.27 -4.99
N GLU A 187 -12.23 0.13 -5.38
CA GLU A 187 -13.43 0.06 -6.22
C GLU A 187 -14.57 -0.70 -5.50
N VAL A 188 -15.82 -0.35 -5.82
CA VAL A 188 -17.00 -1.00 -5.25
C VAL A 188 -17.07 -2.43 -5.81
N PRO A 189 -17.23 -3.48 -5.00
CA PRO A 189 -17.62 -4.77 -5.52
C PRO A 189 -18.99 -4.61 -6.17
N ILE A 190 -19.13 -5.03 -7.44
CA ILE A 190 -20.28 -4.70 -8.31
C ILE A 190 -21.63 -5.23 -7.78
N HIS A 191 -21.68 -5.96 -6.65
CA HIS A 191 -22.91 -6.54 -6.10
C HIS A 191 -23.05 -6.42 -4.57
N ALA A 192 -24.09 -5.71 -4.12
CA ALA A 192 -24.42 -5.51 -2.70
C ALA A 192 -24.62 -6.81 -1.87
N PRO A 193 -25.17 -7.93 -2.41
CA PRO A 193 -25.34 -9.16 -1.63
C PRO A 193 -24.03 -9.87 -1.26
N SER A 194 -22.96 -9.72 -2.04
CA SER A 194 -21.68 -10.39 -1.78
C SER A 194 -20.81 -9.65 -0.75
N ALA A 195 -21.09 -8.36 -0.52
CA ALA A 195 -20.38 -7.53 0.45
C ALA A 195 -20.35 -8.13 1.87
N ARG A 196 -21.44 -8.79 2.30
CA ARG A 196 -21.50 -9.46 3.62
C ARG A 196 -20.44 -10.56 3.75
N THR A 197 -20.31 -11.38 2.70
CA THR A 197 -19.41 -12.54 2.67
C THR A 197 -17.97 -12.10 2.44
N GLU A 198 -17.76 -11.11 1.56
CA GLU A 198 -16.45 -10.56 1.22
C GLU A 198 -15.85 -9.84 2.42
N LEU A 199 -16.50 -8.81 2.93
CA LEU A 199 -15.85 -7.89 3.85
C LEU A 199 -16.08 -8.28 5.31
N GLY A 200 -17.13 -9.06 5.60
CA GLY A 200 -17.39 -9.55 6.95
C GLY A 200 -16.30 -10.44 7.52
N ALA A 201 -15.59 -11.18 6.67
CA ALA A 201 -14.42 -11.93 7.11
C ALA A 201 -13.25 -10.99 7.50
N LEU A 202 -13.02 -9.93 6.72
CA LEU A 202 -11.95 -8.96 6.98
C LEU A 202 -12.19 -8.10 8.22
N VAL A 203 -13.44 -7.71 8.51
CA VAL A 203 -13.74 -6.90 9.71
C VAL A 203 -13.53 -7.70 10.99
N ARG A 204 -13.63 -9.03 10.96
CA ARG A 204 -13.30 -9.89 12.11
C ARG A 204 -11.79 -10.02 12.35
N ARG A 205 -10.96 -9.69 11.36
CA ARG A 205 -9.50 -9.65 11.52
C ARG A 205 -9.14 -8.46 12.40
N PRO A 206 -8.10 -8.56 13.27
CA PRO A 206 -7.64 -7.45 14.10
C PRO A 206 -6.88 -6.38 13.30
N LEU A 207 -7.58 -5.72 12.38
CA LEU A 207 -7.10 -4.58 11.62
C LEU A 207 -7.37 -3.27 12.40
N ASP A 208 -6.49 -2.29 12.25
CA ASP A 208 -6.67 -0.94 12.79
C ASP A 208 -7.74 -0.20 11.97
N SER A 209 -7.75 -0.42 10.66
CA SER A 209 -8.75 0.17 9.76
C SER A 209 -8.98 -0.62 8.48
N VAL A 210 -10.23 -0.61 8.02
CA VAL A 210 -10.67 -1.06 6.70
C VAL A 210 -11.35 0.12 6.00
N THR A 211 -10.79 0.59 4.88
CA THR A 211 -11.40 1.65 4.06
C THR A 211 -11.90 1.10 2.75
N GLY A 212 -12.99 1.66 2.25
CA GLY A 212 -13.39 1.37 0.89
C GLY A 212 -14.70 2.03 0.48
N PRO A 213 -14.99 1.97 -0.81
CA PRO A 213 -16.30 2.35 -1.30
C PRO A 213 -17.35 1.35 -0.78
N LEU A 214 -18.41 1.90 -0.18
CA LEU A 214 -19.58 1.21 0.29
C LEU A 214 -20.73 1.46 -0.68
N HIS A 215 -21.35 0.39 -1.14
CA HIS A 215 -22.66 0.50 -1.76
C HIS A 215 -23.68 0.86 -0.65
N PRO A 216 -24.59 1.82 -0.86
CA PRO A 216 -25.57 2.22 0.16
C PRO A 216 -26.34 1.04 0.77
N ALA A 217 -26.79 0.11 -0.06
CA ALA A 217 -27.50 -1.10 0.37
C ALA A 217 -26.66 -2.05 1.23
N SER A 218 -25.33 -1.91 1.24
CA SER A 218 -24.42 -2.71 2.07
C SER A 218 -24.15 -2.05 3.42
N ILE A 219 -24.45 -0.77 3.61
CA ILE A 219 -24.07 -0.03 4.83
C ILE A 219 -24.70 -0.65 6.09
N ALA A 220 -25.97 -1.07 6.03
CA ALA A 220 -26.63 -1.77 7.14
C ALA A 220 -25.89 -3.06 7.52
N VAL A 221 -25.49 -3.83 6.50
CA VAL A 221 -24.70 -5.07 6.67
C VAL A 221 -23.35 -4.78 7.33
N TRP A 222 -22.70 -3.69 6.93
CA TRP A 222 -21.43 -3.27 7.51
C TRP A 222 -21.55 -2.87 8.98
N ALA A 223 -22.61 -2.17 9.35
CA ALA A 223 -22.85 -1.84 10.75
C ALA A 223 -23.13 -3.09 11.58
N GLU A 224 -23.93 -4.04 11.11
CA GLU A 224 -24.16 -5.31 11.81
C GLU A 224 -22.85 -6.09 12.04
N ILE A 225 -22.00 -6.16 11.02
CA ILE A 225 -20.67 -6.79 11.14
C ILE A 225 -19.81 -6.03 12.15
N ALA A 226 -19.82 -4.68 12.10
CA ALA A 226 -19.05 -3.84 13.01
C ALA A 226 -19.52 -3.93 14.46
N GLU A 227 -20.82 -4.10 14.69
CA GLU A 227 -21.41 -4.29 16.02
C GLU A 227 -20.86 -5.56 16.70
N GLY A 228 -20.70 -6.64 15.94
CA GLY A 228 -20.08 -7.87 16.43
C GLY A 228 -18.56 -7.77 16.68
N ALA A 229 -17.89 -6.74 16.13
CA ALA A 229 -16.43 -6.64 16.06
C ALA A 229 -15.82 -5.47 16.87
N ALA A 230 -16.63 -4.69 17.59
CA ALA A 230 -16.20 -3.46 18.28
C ALA A 230 -15.55 -2.42 17.33
N CYS A 231 -16.17 -2.23 16.17
CA CYS A 231 -15.72 -1.28 15.16
C CYS A 231 -16.68 -0.08 15.04
N THR A 232 -16.15 1.03 14.54
CA THR A 232 -16.88 2.25 14.19
C THR A 232 -16.89 2.43 12.69
N VAL A 233 -18.07 2.69 12.14
CA VAL A 233 -18.25 3.07 10.73
C VAL A 233 -18.30 4.60 10.65
N VAL A 234 -17.42 5.17 9.85
CA VAL A 234 -17.33 6.60 9.50
C VAL A 234 -17.67 6.72 8.02
N LEU A 235 -18.59 7.62 7.66
CA LEU A 235 -18.77 8.01 6.27
C LEU A 235 -17.94 9.25 5.99
N GLU A 236 -17.18 9.22 4.90
CA GLU A 236 -16.37 10.35 4.42
C GLU A 236 -17.12 11.16 3.34
N ASP A 237 -18.40 10.87 3.09
CA ASP A 237 -19.25 11.55 2.11
C ASP A 237 -20.36 12.34 2.82
N ASP A 238 -20.27 13.66 2.75
CA ASP A 238 -21.21 14.62 3.38
C ASP A 238 -22.60 14.59 2.74
N ARG A 239 -22.77 13.91 1.60
CA ARG A 239 -24.06 13.74 0.94
C ARG A 239 -24.88 12.59 1.51
N TRP A 240 -24.36 11.88 2.51
CA TRP A 240 -25.02 10.75 3.15
C TRP A 240 -25.11 10.94 4.65
N SER A 241 -26.23 10.52 5.23
CA SER A 241 -26.42 10.43 6.67
C SER A 241 -26.56 8.98 7.09
N LEU A 242 -26.11 8.67 8.30
CA LEU A 242 -26.30 7.41 8.99
C LEU A 242 -27.14 7.64 10.23
N ALA A 243 -28.25 6.93 10.34
CA ALA A 243 -29.11 6.96 11.51
C ALA A 243 -29.40 5.53 12.00
N LEU A 244 -29.54 5.37 13.31
CA LEU A 244 -30.10 4.15 13.88
C LEU A 244 -31.62 4.29 13.91
N GLU A 245 -32.34 3.41 13.22
CA GLU A 245 -33.79 3.34 13.33
C GLU A 245 -34.22 2.77 14.70
N ARG A 246 -35.51 2.93 15.02
CA ARG A 246 -36.08 2.39 16.27
C ARG A 246 -36.00 0.87 16.36
N SER A 247 -35.90 0.17 15.22
CA SER A 247 -35.67 -1.27 15.17
C SER A 247 -34.27 -1.67 15.65
N GLY A 248 -33.35 -0.71 15.74
CA GLY A 248 -31.92 -0.94 15.95
C GLY A 248 -31.13 -1.06 14.64
N ASP A 249 -31.79 -1.05 13.49
CA ASP A 249 -31.12 -1.12 12.20
C ASP A 249 -30.42 0.20 11.86
N LEU A 250 -29.21 0.11 11.32
CA LEU A 250 -28.49 1.28 10.85
C LEU A 250 -28.85 1.56 9.38
N VAL A 251 -29.42 2.73 9.13
CA VAL A 251 -29.92 3.13 7.81
C VAL A 251 -29.09 4.30 7.28
N ALA A 252 -28.61 4.13 6.06
CA ALA A 252 -27.96 5.18 5.29
C ALA A 252 -29.01 5.93 4.46
N THR A 253 -29.14 7.24 4.66
CA THR A 253 -30.10 8.07 3.92
C THR A 253 -29.34 9.14 3.12
N PRO A 254 -29.56 9.23 1.79
CA PRO A 254 -28.96 10.29 0.99
C PRO A 254 -29.54 11.65 1.43
N LEU A 255 -28.67 12.61 1.70
CA LEU A 255 -29.03 14.00 2.01
C LEU A 255 -29.33 14.81 0.74
N HIS A 256 -28.85 14.35 -0.41
CA HIS A 256 -29.08 14.96 -1.73
C HIS A 256 -29.64 13.96 -2.75
N PRO A 257 -30.55 14.37 -3.67
CA PRO A 257 -31.09 13.48 -4.70
C PRO A 257 -30.01 12.83 -5.59
N GLU A 258 -28.94 13.56 -5.88
CA GLU A 258 -27.81 13.11 -6.70
C GLU A 258 -26.99 12.00 -6.02
N ALA A 259 -27.07 11.89 -4.70
CA ALA A 259 -26.33 10.91 -3.91
C ALA A 259 -26.86 9.48 -4.13
N THR A 260 -28.12 9.30 -4.51
CA THR A 260 -28.73 7.97 -4.75
C THR A 260 -28.01 7.13 -5.81
N ARG A 261 -27.20 7.76 -6.67
CA ARG A 261 -26.39 7.11 -7.71
C ARG A 261 -24.90 7.09 -7.39
N SER A 262 -24.48 7.70 -6.29
CA SER A 262 -23.08 7.78 -5.91
C SER A 262 -22.69 6.64 -4.98
N THR A 263 -21.49 6.16 -5.16
CA THR A 263 -20.79 5.35 -4.17
C THR A 263 -20.57 6.16 -2.90
N VAL A 264 -20.77 5.56 -1.74
CA VAL A 264 -20.44 6.20 -0.44
C VAL A 264 -19.03 5.77 -0.06
N HIS A 265 -18.11 6.68 0.18
CA HIS A 265 -16.82 6.28 0.75
C HIS A 265 -16.97 6.11 2.27
N GLY A 266 -16.59 4.92 2.75
CA GLY A 266 -16.69 4.58 4.16
C GLY A 266 -15.36 4.07 4.71
N LEU A 267 -15.18 4.33 6.00
CA LEU A 267 -14.05 3.91 6.80
C LEU A 267 -14.59 3.13 8.01
N VAL A 268 -14.15 1.90 8.16
CA VAL A 268 -14.38 1.10 9.37
C VAL A 268 -13.10 1.12 10.20
N ARG A 269 -13.14 1.69 11.40
CA ARG A 269 -12.00 1.70 12.34
C ARG A 269 -12.32 0.82 13.52
N ARG A 270 -11.32 0.07 13.98
CA ARG A 270 -11.45 -0.62 15.26
C ARG A 270 -11.36 0.39 16.40
N MET A 271 -12.26 0.28 17.38
CA MET A 271 -12.22 1.16 18.54
C MET A 271 -11.21 0.62 19.57
N PRO A 272 -10.50 1.51 20.29
CA PRO A 272 -9.79 1.12 21.50
C PRO A 272 -10.76 0.45 22.49
N GLU A 273 -10.30 -0.57 23.23
CA GLU A 273 -11.11 -1.23 24.24
C GLU A 273 -11.70 -0.22 25.24
N GLY A 274 -13.02 -0.29 25.44
CA GLY A 274 -13.74 0.58 26.39
C GLY A 274 -14.46 1.79 25.78
N LEU A 275 -14.22 2.14 24.51
CA LEU A 275 -15.02 3.15 23.80
C LEU A 275 -16.29 2.51 23.21
N ARG A 276 -17.46 3.00 23.61
CA ARG A 276 -18.74 2.60 23.01
C ARG A 276 -19.09 3.50 21.81
N ARG A 277 -19.59 2.84 20.75
CA ARG A 277 -20.40 3.33 19.62
C ARG A 277 -20.29 4.83 19.33
N THR A 278 -19.66 5.19 18.21
CA THR A 278 -19.79 6.55 17.68
C THR A 278 -19.85 6.48 16.17
N VAL A 279 -21.00 6.75 15.58
CA VAL A 279 -21.05 7.09 14.15
C VAL A 279 -20.61 8.54 14.06
N SER A 280 -19.54 8.80 13.33
CA SER A 280 -19.01 10.14 13.15
C SER A 280 -18.96 10.48 11.67
N PHE A 281 -19.23 11.74 11.36
CA PHE A 281 -19.03 12.33 10.05
C PHE A 281 -17.75 13.14 10.11
N THR A 282 -16.87 12.97 9.14
CA THR A 282 -15.79 13.93 8.89
C THR A 282 -16.32 15.00 7.96
N SER A 283 -16.47 16.22 8.49
CA SER A 283 -16.72 17.46 7.73
C SER A 283 -15.47 17.94 7.02
#